data_AF-A0A9P3GQT0-F1
#
_entry.id   AF-A0A9P3GQT0-F1
#
_cell.length_a   1.000
_cell.length_b   1.000
_cell.length_c   1.000
_cell.angle_alpha   90.00
_cell.angle_beta   90.00
_cell.angle_gamma   90.00
#
_symmetry.space_group_name_H-M   'P 1'
#
loop_
_entity.id
_entity.type
_entity.pdbx_description
1 polymer ?
#
loop_
_entity_poly.entity_id
_entity_poly.type
_entity_poly.pdbx_seq_one_letter_code
_entity_poly.pdbx_strand_id
1 'polypeptide(L)'
;MSPPNNHVYRLREGLDALRAGLSHIQHGVATGQNARDHRANAVNSMVNALDDLSAAVDGLEWDRAAERRTRDRVWTDLVARKDNEVDEAKALLEETETRLADERARLQTMEEEHRRETHRRIQAEERAEAAETRGLRDWDDDFGFTNSNRVFDLEDKIEDLKRECDAERKRTQAAEAQVAEANMRLHFALIETQNAQEEMASFQRKIEGLKFELYHARVEAAWTTYDALWAVLADEALPFSAIPWPVVETPQGPEDITPEAIRELLFSTAHSPGQTRRERVKRALLRWHPDKFGPRLQRVPKSERKDVQRAVNLVAAYLNDLLKDL
;
A
#
# COMPACT_ATOMS: atom_id res chain seq x y z
N MET A 1 -18.35 15.42 8.82
CA MET A 1 -18.91 14.09 8.53
C MET A 1 -19.90 13.77 9.65
N SER A 2 -21.20 13.64 9.35
CA SER A 2 -22.21 13.29 10.35
C SER A 2 -22.00 11.86 10.84
N PRO A 3 -22.15 11.57 12.15
CA PRO A 3 -21.97 10.23 12.67
C PRO A 3 -23.01 9.29 12.03
N PRO A 4 -22.60 8.17 11.42
CA PRO A 4 -23.55 7.20 10.91
C PRO A 4 -24.22 6.50 12.09
N ASN A 5 -25.55 6.41 12.06
CA ASN A 5 -26.40 5.49 12.81
C ASN A 5 -26.75 5.75 14.28
N ASN A 6 -27.03 7.00 14.66
CA ASN A 6 -27.83 7.25 15.86
C ASN A 6 -29.34 6.95 15.65
N HIS A 7 -29.81 6.84 14.40
CA HIS A 7 -31.24 6.70 14.09
C HIS A 7 -31.81 5.29 14.30
N VAL A 8 -31.08 4.23 13.97
CA VAL A 8 -31.58 2.85 14.11
C VAL A 8 -31.67 2.45 15.58
N TYR A 9 -30.65 2.79 16.37
CA TYR A 9 -30.65 2.57 17.81
C TYR A 9 -31.80 3.29 18.52
N ARG A 10 -32.03 4.58 18.21
CA ARG A 10 -33.19 5.32 18.76
C ARG A 10 -34.54 4.73 18.35
N LEU A 11 -34.66 4.19 17.14
CA LEU A 11 -35.89 3.54 16.70
C LEU A 11 -36.15 2.23 17.46
N ARG A 12 -35.11 1.44 17.72
CA ARG A 12 -35.21 0.20 18.50
C ARG A 12 -35.56 0.46 19.96
N GLU A 13 -34.89 1.43 20.58
CA GLU A 13 -35.15 1.87 21.96
C GLU A 13 -36.59 2.40 22.11
N GLY A 14 -37.07 3.17 21.12
CA GLY A 14 -38.46 3.62 21.06
C GLY A 14 -39.48 2.48 20.90
N LEU A 15 -39.17 1.47 20.09
CA LEU A 15 -40.02 0.27 19.91
C LEU A 15 -40.11 -0.56 21.19
N ASP A 16 -38.99 -0.76 21.89
CA ASP A 16 -38.95 -1.52 23.15
C ASP A 16 -39.70 -0.81 24.27
N ALA A 17 -39.57 0.52 24.36
CA ALA A 17 -40.34 1.33 25.30
C ALA A 17 -41.86 1.26 25.04
N LEU A 18 -42.27 1.28 23.76
CA LEU A 18 -43.68 1.12 23.37
C LEU A 18 -44.22 -0.27 23.72
N ARG A 19 -43.45 -1.33 23.48
CA ARG A 19 -43.82 -2.71 23.83
C ARG A 19 -43.98 -2.87 25.34
N ALA A 20 -43.07 -2.31 26.14
CA ALA A 20 -43.16 -2.31 27.59
C ALA A 20 -44.40 -1.57 28.10
N GLY A 21 -44.71 -0.41 27.51
CA GLY A 21 -45.91 0.37 27.83
C GLY A 21 -47.22 -0.38 27.52
N LEU A 22 -47.31 -1.05 26.36
CA LEU A 22 -48.47 -1.84 25.95
C LEU A 22 -48.71 -3.04 26.86
N SER A 23 -47.65 -3.74 27.25
CA SER A 23 -47.73 -4.86 28.19
C SER A 23 -48.26 -4.39 29.56
N HIS A 24 -47.85 -3.20 30.03
CA HIS A 24 -48.35 -2.64 31.28
C HIS A 24 -49.85 -2.30 31.23
N ILE A 25 -50.31 -1.76 30.09
CA ILE A 25 -51.74 -1.49 29.84
C ILE A 25 -52.55 -2.79 29.85
N GLN A 26 -52.00 -3.89 29.32
CA GLN A 26 -52.64 -5.20 29.27
C GLN A 26 -52.90 -5.78 30.68
N HIS A 27 -52.04 -5.47 31.66
CA HIS A 27 -52.17 -5.96 33.05
C HIS A 27 -53.10 -5.09 33.92
N GLY A 28 -53.38 -3.84 33.54
CA GLY A 28 -54.12 -2.87 34.36
C GLY A 28 -55.65 -2.88 34.25
N VAL A 29 -56.26 -3.69 33.39
CA VAL A 29 -57.71 -3.55 33.06
C VAL A 29 -58.58 -4.49 33.90
N ALA A 30 -59.06 -3.96 35.04
CA ALA A 30 -60.12 -4.56 35.85
C ALA A 30 -61.36 -3.67 35.96
N THR A 31 -62.26 -3.75 34.98
CA THR A 31 -63.75 -3.64 35.07
C THR A 31 -64.39 -3.50 33.67
N GLY A 32 -65.33 -4.39 33.31
CA GLY A 32 -66.15 -4.35 32.07
C GLY A 32 -65.73 -5.33 30.96
N GLN A 33 -66.53 -6.37 30.69
CA GLN A 33 -66.17 -7.49 29.78
C GLN A 33 -66.06 -7.09 28.28
N ASN A 34 -67.04 -6.38 27.71
CA ASN A 34 -67.00 -6.00 26.28
C ASN A 34 -65.94 -4.94 25.96
N ALA A 35 -65.65 -4.02 26.88
CA ALA A 35 -64.58 -3.04 26.70
C ALA A 35 -63.18 -3.67 26.82
N ARG A 36 -63.06 -4.80 27.55
CA ARG A 36 -61.83 -5.59 27.64
C ARG A 36 -61.51 -6.27 26.31
N ASP A 37 -62.48 -6.89 25.64
CA ASP A 37 -62.22 -7.64 24.41
C ASP A 37 -61.79 -6.73 23.26
N HIS A 38 -62.42 -5.56 23.11
CA HIS A 38 -62.00 -4.57 22.10
C HIS A 38 -60.61 -3.99 22.39
N ARG A 39 -60.27 -3.74 23.66
CA ARG A 39 -58.92 -3.28 24.04
C ARG A 39 -57.87 -4.37 23.89
N ALA A 40 -58.19 -5.61 24.25
CA ALA A 40 -57.30 -6.76 24.08
C ALA A 40 -56.99 -7.00 22.60
N ASN A 41 -58.00 -6.92 21.72
CA ASN A 41 -57.80 -7.02 20.28
C ASN A 41 -56.98 -5.85 19.71
N ALA A 42 -57.21 -4.62 20.19
CA ALA A 42 -56.40 -3.47 19.80
C ALA A 42 -54.93 -3.60 20.25
N VAL A 43 -54.69 -4.05 21.49
CA VAL A 43 -53.34 -4.29 22.01
C VAL A 43 -52.64 -5.40 21.25
N ASN A 44 -53.30 -6.53 20.97
CA ASN A 44 -52.71 -7.59 20.15
C ASN A 44 -52.41 -7.12 18.72
N SER A 45 -53.28 -6.30 18.11
CA SER A 45 -53.00 -5.71 16.79
C SER A 45 -51.78 -4.79 16.81
N MET A 46 -51.56 -4.03 17.90
CA MET A 46 -50.39 -3.18 18.05
C MET A 46 -49.11 -3.99 18.32
N VAL A 47 -49.20 -5.06 19.12
CA VAL A 47 -48.07 -5.97 19.35
C VAL A 47 -47.63 -6.63 18.04
N ASN A 48 -48.57 -7.15 17.24
CA ASN A 48 -48.23 -7.74 15.95
C ASN A 48 -47.60 -6.72 15.00
N ALA A 49 -48.10 -5.47 14.96
CA ALA A 49 -47.50 -4.41 14.15
C ALA A 49 -46.09 -4.02 14.62
N LEU A 50 -45.81 -4.11 15.92
CA LEU A 50 -44.46 -3.89 16.48
C LEU A 50 -43.51 -5.05 16.13
N ASP A 51 -44.01 -6.29 16.13
CA ASP A 51 -43.24 -7.46 15.72
C ASP A 51 -42.86 -7.38 14.23
N ASP A 52 -43.80 -6.97 13.37
CA ASP A 52 -43.57 -6.75 11.94
C ASP A 52 -42.52 -5.65 11.69
N LEU A 53 -42.59 -4.54 12.45
CA LEU A 53 -41.59 -3.46 12.38
C LEU A 53 -40.21 -3.90 12.88
N SER A 54 -40.14 -4.69 13.95
CA SER A 54 -38.88 -5.26 14.44
C SER A 54 -38.24 -6.16 13.37
N ALA A 55 -39.03 -7.03 12.75
CA ALA A 55 -38.56 -7.91 11.67
C ALA A 55 -38.06 -7.11 10.44
N ALA A 56 -38.73 -6.00 10.10
CA ALA A 56 -38.29 -5.11 9.03
C ALA A 56 -36.97 -4.40 9.36
N VAL A 57 -36.76 -3.98 10.62
CA VAL A 57 -35.50 -3.37 11.07
C VAL A 57 -34.36 -4.39 11.05
N ASP A 58 -34.59 -5.61 11.54
CA ASP A 58 -33.60 -6.69 11.50
C ASP A 58 -33.22 -7.06 10.04
N GLY A 59 -34.20 -7.04 9.13
CA GLY A 59 -33.97 -7.22 7.68
C GLY A 59 -33.05 -6.15 7.08
N LEU A 60 -33.28 -4.87 7.41
CA LEU A 60 -32.44 -3.76 6.94
C LEU A 60 -31.00 -3.81 7.50
N GLU A 61 -30.79 -4.31 8.72
CA GLU A 61 -29.46 -4.51 9.28
C GLU A 61 -28.72 -5.66 8.58
N TRP A 62 -29.43 -6.74 8.24
CA TRP A 62 -28.86 -7.86 7.50
C TRP A 62 -28.44 -7.45 6.09
N ASP A 63 -29.26 -6.66 5.39
CA ASP A 63 -28.93 -6.11 4.07
C ASP A 63 -27.70 -5.19 4.14
N ARG A 64 -27.57 -4.34 5.17
CA ARG A 64 -26.38 -3.49 5.34
C ARG A 64 -25.12 -4.29 5.69
N ALA A 65 -25.24 -5.35 6.48
CA ALA A 65 -24.14 -6.24 6.76
C ALA A 65 -23.71 -7.00 5.49
N ALA A 66 -24.67 -7.42 4.66
CA ALA A 66 -24.42 -8.01 3.36
C ALA A 66 -23.73 -7.01 2.42
N GLU A 67 -24.19 -5.75 2.36
CA GLU A 67 -23.55 -4.66 1.59
C GLU A 67 -22.12 -4.35 2.06
N ARG A 68 -21.84 -4.41 3.37
CA ARG A 68 -20.46 -4.26 3.86
C ARG A 68 -19.58 -5.42 3.39
N ARG A 69 -20.05 -6.66 3.53
CA ARG A 69 -19.29 -7.84 3.08
C ARG A 69 -19.04 -7.82 1.57
N THR A 70 -20.02 -7.41 0.76
CA THR A 70 -19.83 -7.30 -0.70
C THR A 70 -18.85 -6.20 -1.04
N ARG A 71 -18.92 -5.04 -0.37
CA ARG A 71 -17.96 -3.94 -0.56
C ARG A 71 -16.54 -4.33 -0.15
N ASP A 72 -16.37 -4.96 1.00
CA ASP A 72 -15.08 -5.42 1.48
C ASP A 72 -14.50 -6.46 0.52
N ARG A 73 -15.31 -7.39 0.03
CA ARG A 73 -14.91 -8.38 -0.98
C ARG A 73 -14.50 -7.73 -2.31
N VAL A 74 -15.29 -6.76 -2.80
CA VAL A 74 -14.95 -6.01 -4.03
C VAL A 74 -13.65 -5.24 -3.84
N TRP A 75 -13.43 -4.65 -2.67
CA TRP A 75 -12.20 -3.93 -2.36
C TRP A 75 -11.00 -4.88 -2.27
N THR A 76 -11.11 -6.03 -1.59
CA THR A 76 -10.02 -7.03 -1.55
C THR A 76 -9.70 -7.59 -2.93
N ASP A 77 -10.73 -7.85 -3.75
CA ASP A 77 -10.54 -8.32 -5.13
C ASP A 77 -9.86 -7.23 -5.99
N LEU A 78 -10.21 -5.96 -5.80
CA LEU A 78 -9.58 -4.84 -6.49
C LEU A 78 -8.12 -4.68 -6.10
N VAL A 79 -7.81 -4.76 -4.80
CA VAL A 79 -6.43 -4.68 -4.29
C VAL A 79 -5.60 -5.85 -4.83
N ALA A 80 -6.12 -7.08 -4.77
CA ALA A 80 -5.43 -8.24 -5.29
C ALA A 80 -5.14 -8.14 -6.81
N ARG A 81 -6.08 -7.58 -7.60
CA ARG A 81 -5.84 -7.30 -9.03
C ARG A 81 -4.73 -6.28 -9.23
N LYS A 82 -4.69 -5.22 -8.43
CA LYS A 82 -3.64 -4.21 -8.53
C LYS A 82 -2.28 -4.73 -8.08
N ASP A 83 -2.23 -5.59 -7.07
CA ASP A 83 -0.99 -6.26 -6.66
C ASP A 83 -0.47 -7.17 -7.79
N ASN A 84 -1.35 -7.94 -8.44
CA ASN A 84 -0.96 -8.74 -9.62
C ASN A 84 -0.45 -7.87 -10.79
N GLU A 85 -1.11 -6.76 -11.11
CA GLU A 85 -0.64 -5.83 -12.15
C GLU A 85 0.75 -5.26 -11.83
N VAL A 86 1.02 -4.96 -10.55
CA VAL A 86 2.33 -4.47 -10.10
C VAL A 86 3.40 -5.54 -10.22
N ASP A 87 3.08 -6.79 -9.88
CA ASP A 87 4.04 -7.90 -9.98
C ASP A 87 4.32 -8.29 -11.43
N GLU A 88 3.32 -8.24 -12.32
CA GLU A 88 3.52 -8.37 -13.77
C GLU A 88 4.42 -7.26 -14.33
N ALA A 89 4.20 -6.01 -13.91
CA ALA A 89 5.04 -4.88 -14.34
C ALA A 89 6.49 -5.01 -13.86
N LYS A 90 6.71 -5.51 -12.63
CA LYS A 90 8.07 -5.79 -12.13
C LYS A 90 8.76 -6.90 -12.93
N ALA A 91 8.05 -7.99 -13.25
CA ALA A 91 8.61 -9.08 -14.04
C ALA A 91 9.02 -8.61 -15.44
N LEU A 92 8.20 -7.78 -16.08
CA LEU A 92 8.54 -7.17 -17.37
C LEU A 92 9.76 -6.24 -17.27
N LEU A 93 9.88 -5.47 -16.19
CA LEU A 93 11.05 -4.62 -15.97
C LEU A 93 12.33 -5.47 -15.83
N GLU A 94 12.30 -6.53 -15.03
CA GLU A 94 13.43 -7.45 -14.85
C GLU A 94 13.84 -8.15 -16.17
N GLU A 95 12.87 -8.55 -17.00
CA GLU A 95 13.12 -9.09 -18.34
C GLU A 95 13.78 -8.04 -19.27
N THR A 96 13.36 -6.77 -19.21
CA THR A 96 14.00 -5.71 -20.01
C THR A 96 15.41 -5.39 -19.55
N GLU A 97 15.67 -5.40 -18.23
CA GLU A 97 17.00 -5.16 -17.66
C GLU A 97 17.98 -6.28 -18.05
N THR A 98 17.55 -7.54 -17.96
CA THR A 98 18.36 -8.69 -18.40
C THR A 98 18.65 -8.63 -19.90
N ARG A 99 17.65 -8.27 -20.73
CA ARG A 99 17.85 -8.08 -22.18
C ARG A 99 18.85 -6.96 -22.49
N LEU A 100 18.77 -5.83 -21.78
CA LEU A 100 19.72 -4.71 -21.92
C LEU A 100 21.12 -5.09 -21.44
N ALA A 101 21.24 -5.89 -20.38
CA ALA A 101 22.51 -6.39 -19.89
C ALA A 101 23.19 -7.32 -20.93
N ASP A 102 22.43 -8.24 -21.53
CA ASP A 102 22.91 -9.11 -22.59
C ASP A 102 23.34 -8.32 -23.84
N GLU A 103 22.58 -7.30 -24.22
CA GLU A 103 22.92 -6.42 -25.35
C GLU A 103 24.21 -5.63 -25.08
N ARG A 104 24.37 -5.09 -23.86
CA ARG A 104 25.62 -4.44 -23.44
C ARG A 104 26.82 -5.39 -23.48
N ALA A 105 26.65 -6.64 -23.03
CA ALA A 105 27.71 -7.64 -23.07
C ALA A 105 28.13 -7.99 -24.51
N ARG A 106 27.15 -8.07 -25.44
CA ARG A 106 27.43 -8.26 -26.87
C ARG A 106 28.20 -7.09 -27.47
N LEU A 107 27.79 -5.86 -27.19
CA LEU A 107 28.48 -4.66 -27.66
C LEU A 107 29.92 -4.58 -27.12
N GLN A 108 30.12 -4.88 -25.84
CA GLN A 108 31.47 -4.94 -25.25
C GLN A 108 32.36 -5.98 -25.94
N THR A 109 31.80 -7.15 -26.25
CA THR A 109 32.54 -8.20 -26.98
C THR A 109 32.92 -7.72 -28.38
N MET A 110 32.00 -7.08 -29.10
CA MET A 110 32.27 -6.51 -30.43
C MET A 110 33.32 -5.39 -30.39
N GLU A 111 33.26 -4.51 -29.40
CA GLU A 111 34.26 -3.45 -29.21
C GLU A 111 35.64 -4.02 -28.91
N GLU A 112 35.72 -5.07 -28.08
CA GLU A 112 36.99 -5.71 -27.77
C GLU A 112 37.57 -6.45 -28.99
N GLU A 113 36.73 -7.12 -29.78
CA GLU A 113 37.15 -7.71 -31.06
C GLU A 113 37.65 -6.65 -32.04
N HIS A 114 36.92 -5.54 -32.20
CA HIS A 114 37.35 -4.43 -33.04
C HIS A 114 38.68 -3.82 -32.55
N ARG A 115 38.87 -3.69 -31.24
CA ARG A 115 40.13 -3.24 -30.63
C ARG A 115 41.28 -4.21 -30.89
N ARG A 116 41.03 -5.52 -30.81
CA ARG A 116 42.03 -6.54 -31.14
C ARG A 116 42.40 -6.52 -32.62
N GLU A 117 41.42 -6.35 -33.50
CA GLU A 117 41.65 -6.32 -34.95
C GLU A 117 42.38 -5.06 -35.39
N THR A 118 42.00 -3.89 -34.88
CA THR A 118 42.74 -2.64 -35.11
C THR A 118 44.18 -2.73 -34.62
N HIS A 119 44.41 -3.33 -33.45
CA HIS A 119 45.77 -3.58 -32.96
C HIS A 119 46.56 -4.55 -33.86
N ARG A 120 45.93 -5.62 -34.37
CA ARG A 120 46.56 -6.53 -35.35
C ARG A 120 46.93 -5.80 -36.63
N ARG A 121 46.05 -4.91 -37.12
CA ARG A 121 46.30 -4.11 -38.33
C ARG A 121 47.52 -3.20 -38.15
N ILE A 122 47.58 -2.48 -37.03
CA ILE A 122 48.73 -1.63 -36.67
C ILE A 122 50.02 -2.46 -36.59
N GLN A 123 50.01 -3.61 -35.91
CA GLN A 123 51.20 -4.47 -35.85
C GLN A 123 51.62 -5.03 -37.22
N ALA A 124 50.68 -5.33 -38.11
CA ALA A 124 50.97 -5.82 -39.45
C ALA A 124 51.60 -4.70 -40.32
N GLU A 125 51.09 -3.48 -40.19
CA GLU A 125 51.61 -2.28 -40.85
C GLU A 125 53.04 -1.96 -40.36
N GLU A 126 53.28 -1.94 -39.04
CA GLU A 126 54.61 -1.75 -38.46
C GLU A 126 55.61 -2.81 -38.95
N ARG A 127 55.17 -4.07 -39.10
CA ARG A 127 56.01 -5.14 -39.65
C ARG A 127 56.30 -4.96 -41.14
N ALA A 128 55.33 -4.49 -41.92
CA ALA A 128 55.50 -4.19 -43.33
C ALA A 128 56.48 -3.03 -43.52
N GLU A 129 56.32 -1.94 -42.77
CA GLU A 129 57.24 -0.80 -42.76
C GLU A 129 58.67 -1.20 -42.35
N ALA A 130 58.80 -2.06 -41.34
CA ALA A 130 60.10 -2.58 -40.92
C ALA A 130 60.75 -3.49 -41.98
N ALA A 131 59.96 -4.25 -42.73
CA ALA A 131 60.45 -5.06 -43.85
C ALA A 131 60.85 -4.18 -45.05
N GLU A 132 60.06 -3.15 -45.36
CA GLU A 132 60.36 -2.17 -46.41
C GLU A 132 61.61 -1.36 -46.09
N THR A 133 61.78 -0.91 -44.84
CA THR A 133 62.98 -0.21 -44.37
C THR A 133 64.24 -1.08 -44.48
N ARG A 134 64.12 -2.41 -44.31
CA ARG A 134 65.23 -3.35 -44.59
C ARG A 134 65.49 -3.48 -46.08
N GLY A 135 64.45 -3.60 -46.90
CA GLY A 135 64.57 -3.70 -48.35
C GLY A 135 65.16 -2.44 -49.00
N LEU A 136 64.81 -1.25 -48.49
CA LEU A 136 65.35 0.02 -48.99
C LEU A 136 66.87 0.15 -48.76
N ARG A 137 67.41 -0.40 -47.67
CA ARG A 137 68.85 -0.43 -47.43
C ARG A 137 69.61 -1.33 -48.40
N ASP A 138 68.98 -2.40 -48.89
CA ASP A 138 69.57 -3.28 -49.91
C ASP A 138 69.42 -2.71 -51.34
N TRP A 139 68.51 -1.74 -51.56
CA TRP A 139 68.22 -1.16 -52.88
C TRP A 139 69.12 0.03 -53.25
N ASP A 140 69.79 0.66 -52.28
CA ASP A 140 70.69 1.80 -52.51
C ASP A 140 72.02 1.44 -53.20
N ASP A 141 72.35 0.14 -53.33
CA ASP A 141 73.59 -0.30 -53.98
C ASP A 141 73.46 -0.57 -55.50
N ASP A 142 72.26 -0.65 -56.09
CA ASP A 142 72.11 -1.23 -57.45
C ASP A 142 71.39 -0.38 -58.52
N PHE A 143 70.90 0.84 -58.23
CA PHE A 143 70.14 1.58 -59.26
C PHE A 143 70.51 3.06 -59.46
N GLY A 144 71.48 3.27 -60.35
CA GLY A 144 71.63 4.52 -61.09
C GLY A 144 71.20 4.36 -62.54
N PHE A 145 69.95 4.68 -62.92
CA PHE A 145 69.61 5.23 -64.24
C PHE A 145 68.12 5.65 -64.43
N THR A 146 67.94 6.70 -65.25
CA THR A 146 66.72 7.18 -65.96
C THR A 146 65.53 7.74 -65.16
N ASN A 147 65.55 9.07 -64.94
CA ASN A 147 64.48 9.82 -64.25
C ASN A 147 63.85 10.91 -65.15
N SER A 148 63.00 10.53 -66.11
CA SER A 148 62.13 11.52 -66.77
C SER A 148 60.73 11.01 -67.13
N ASN A 149 60.52 9.71 -67.37
CA ASN A 149 59.15 9.17 -67.53
C ASN A 149 58.43 8.89 -66.20
N ARG A 150 59.11 8.94 -65.04
CA ARG A 150 58.54 8.64 -63.71
C ARG A 150 57.66 9.76 -63.12
N VAL A 151 57.76 10.99 -63.62
CA VAL A 151 57.06 12.13 -63.01
C VAL A 151 55.56 12.09 -63.29
N PHE A 152 55.16 11.68 -64.50
CA PHE A 152 53.74 11.61 -64.89
C PHE A 152 52.99 10.49 -64.13
N ASP A 153 53.65 9.34 -63.92
CA ASP A 153 53.09 8.22 -63.13
C ASP A 153 52.96 8.54 -61.63
N LEU A 154 53.70 9.54 -61.12
CA LEU A 154 53.63 9.95 -59.72
C LEU A 154 52.49 10.93 -59.46
N GLU A 155 52.15 11.79 -60.43
CA GLU A 155 51.01 12.72 -60.29
C GLU A 155 49.69 11.98 -60.21
N ASP A 156 49.49 10.97 -61.07
CA ASP A 156 48.27 10.13 -61.06
C ASP A 156 48.16 9.33 -59.75
N LYS A 157 49.29 8.76 -59.26
CA LYS A 157 49.35 8.11 -57.94
C LYS A 157 49.04 9.05 -56.78
N ILE A 158 49.51 10.30 -56.83
CA ILE A 158 49.20 11.30 -55.80
C ILE A 158 47.70 11.63 -55.81
N GLU A 159 47.08 11.70 -56.99
CA GLU A 159 45.65 11.96 -57.09
C GLU A 159 44.82 10.77 -56.56
N ASP A 160 45.21 9.54 -56.87
CA ASP A 160 44.57 8.35 -56.33
C ASP A 160 44.73 8.21 -54.81
N LEU A 161 45.93 8.49 -54.27
CA LEU A 161 46.16 8.52 -52.82
C LEU A 161 45.31 9.59 -52.13
N LYS A 162 45.09 10.75 -52.77
CA LYS A 162 44.20 11.79 -52.23
C LYS A 162 42.74 11.33 -52.22
N ARG A 163 42.28 10.68 -53.30
CA ARG A 163 40.91 10.12 -53.38
C ARG A 163 40.70 9.05 -52.31
N GLU A 164 41.70 8.20 -52.10
CA GLU A 164 41.66 7.16 -51.06
C GLU A 164 41.65 7.76 -49.64
N CYS A 165 42.51 8.76 -49.39
CA CYS A 165 42.53 9.49 -48.11
C CYS A 165 41.20 10.21 -47.82
N ASP A 166 40.60 10.86 -48.82
CA ASP A 166 39.30 11.51 -48.68
C ASP A 166 38.16 10.50 -48.48
N ALA A 167 38.22 9.35 -49.17
CA ALA A 167 37.26 8.27 -48.98
C ALA A 167 37.37 7.67 -47.56
N GLU A 168 38.57 7.50 -47.04
CA GLU A 168 38.80 7.02 -45.67
C GLU A 168 38.29 8.03 -44.63
N ARG A 169 38.57 9.32 -44.79
CA ARG A 169 38.00 10.38 -43.94
C ARG A 169 36.47 10.41 -43.94
N LYS A 170 35.85 10.17 -45.10
CA LYS A 170 34.38 10.06 -45.18
C LYS A 170 33.86 8.83 -44.44
N ARG A 171 34.58 7.70 -44.50
CA ARG A 171 34.22 6.48 -43.74
C ARG A 171 34.35 6.72 -42.24
N THR A 172 35.42 7.36 -41.77
CA THR A 172 35.58 7.66 -40.34
C THR A 172 34.53 8.64 -39.84
N GLN A 173 34.26 9.72 -40.56
CA GLN A 173 33.19 10.66 -40.20
C GLN A 173 31.80 10.00 -40.18
N ALA A 174 31.50 9.13 -41.13
CA ALA A 174 30.24 8.40 -41.14
C ALA A 174 30.12 7.44 -39.94
N ALA A 175 31.21 6.73 -39.59
CA ALA A 175 31.23 5.86 -38.42
C ALA A 175 31.08 6.65 -37.12
N GLU A 176 31.78 7.78 -36.98
CA GLU A 176 31.66 8.69 -35.83
C GLU A 176 30.23 9.24 -35.70
N ALA A 177 29.60 9.62 -36.81
CA ALA A 177 28.22 10.07 -36.81
C ALA A 177 27.24 8.98 -36.35
N GLN A 178 27.44 7.72 -36.77
CA GLN A 178 26.63 6.59 -36.31
C GLN A 178 26.79 6.33 -34.81
N VAL A 179 28.02 6.39 -34.30
CA VAL A 179 28.30 6.24 -32.86
C VAL A 179 27.66 7.39 -32.06
N ALA A 180 27.77 8.63 -32.56
CA ALA A 180 27.14 9.79 -31.93
C ALA A 180 25.61 9.64 -31.88
N GLU A 181 24.99 9.18 -32.97
CA GLU A 181 23.55 8.91 -33.02
C GLU A 181 23.14 7.80 -32.05
N ALA A 182 23.88 6.69 -31.99
CA ALA A 182 23.63 5.60 -31.05
C ALA A 182 23.74 6.07 -29.59
N ASN A 183 24.76 6.88 -29.27
CA ASN A 183 24.94 7.46 -27.94
C ASN A 183 23.79 8.41 -27.58
N MET A 184 23.32 9.23 -28.52
CA MET A 184 22.14 10.09 -28.30
C MET A 184 20.89 9.26 -28.02
N ARG A 185 20.63 8.20 -28.79
CA ARG A 185 19.48 7.31 -28.56
C ARG A 185 19.53 6.65 -27.18
N LEU A 186 20.70 6.15 -26.77
CA LEU A 186 20.88 5.54 -25.45
C LEU A 186 20.67 6.56 -24.32
N HIS A 187 21.17 7.77 -24.48
CA HIS A 187 20.97 8.85 -23.52
C HIS A 187 19.49 9.21 -23.34
N PHE A 188 18.73 9.33 -24.44
CA PHE A 188 17.28 9.58 -24.37
C PHE A 188 16.51 8.44 -23.71
N ALA A 189 16.83 7.18 -24.05
CA ALA A 189 16.21 6.02 -23.41
C ALA A 189 16.49 5.98 -21.90
N LEU A 190 17.71 6.33 -21.47
CA LEU A 190 18.06 6.42 -20.05
C LEU A 190 17.22 7.49 -19.33
N ILE A 191 17.07 8.68 -19.92
CA ILE A 191 16.23 9.74 -19.36
C ILE A 191 14.77 9.27 -19.24
N GLU A 192 14.25 8.59 -20.26
CA GLU A 192 12.88 8.07 -20.24
C GLU A 192 12.68 7.05 -19.11
N THR A 193 13.63 6.13 -18.92
CA THR A 193 13.58 5.18 -17.79
C THR A 193 13.68 5.88 -16.42
N GLN A 194 14.51 6.92 -16.29
CA GLN A 194 14.61 7.69 -15.06
C GLN A 194 13.30 8.42 -14.75
N ASN A 195 12.70 9.07 -15.74
CA ASN A 195 11.42 9.75 -15.57
C ASN A 195 10.32 8.78 -15.16
N ALA A 196 10.25 7.59 -15.78
CA ALA A 196 9.27 6.56 -15.41
C ALA A 196 9.47 6.05 -13.97
N GLN A 197 10.73 5.89 -13.52
CA GLN A 197 11.05 5.53 -12.14
C GLN A 197 10.64 6.63 -11.15
N GLU A 198 10.90 7.89 -11.47
CA GLU A 198 10.49 9.03 -10.64
C GLU A 198 8.96 9.15 -10.54
N GLU A 199 8.24 8.95 -11.65
CA GLU A 199 6.78 8.91 -11.67
C GLU A 199 6.24 7.78 -10.78
N MET A 200 6.78 6.56 -10.91
CA MET A 200 6.40 5.43 -10.06
C MET A 200 6.66 5.71 -8.58
N ALA A 201 7.82 6.28 -8.24
CA ALA A 201 8.15 6.66 -6.88
C ALA A 201 7.20 7.74 -6.33
N SER A 202 6.83 8.72 -7.16
CA SER A 202 5.86 9.75 -6.78
C SER A 202 4.47 9.16 -6.49
N PHE A 203 4.06 8.18 -7.29
CA PHE A 203 2.78 7.49 -7.14
C PHE A 203 2.76 6.63 -5.86
N GLN A 204 3.85 5.91 -5.58
CA GLN A 204 4.00 5.14 -4.34
C GLN A 204 3.92 6.03 -3.10
N ARG A 205 4.62 7.17 -3.09
CA ARG A 205 4.53 8.16 -1.98
C ARG A 205 3.09 8.63 -1.77
N LYS A 206 2.33 8.83 -2.85
CA LYS A 206 0.91 9.25 -2.78
C LYS A 206 0.03 8.14 -2.20
N ILE A 207 0.21 6.88 -2.61
CA ILE A 207 -0.52 5.74 -2.04
C ILE A 207 -0.21 5.62 -0.54
N GLU A 208 1.06 5.71 -0.17
CA GLU A 208 1.49 5.58 1.22
C GLU A 208 0.93 6.72 2.09
N GLY A 209 0.92 7.95 1.56
CA GLY A 209 0.24 9.09 2.20
C GLY A 209 -1.24 8.85 2.43
N LEU A 210 -1.97 8.34 1.41
CA LEU A 210 -3.40 8.01 1.56
C LEU A 210 -3.64 6.88 2.56
N LYS A 211 -2.79 5.83 2.56
CA LYS A 211 -2.87 4.75 3.56
C LYS A 211 -2.68 5.29 4.97
N PHE A 212 -1.71 6.18 5.15
CA PHE A 212 -1.45 6.84 6.43
C PHE A 212 -2.64 7.71 6.89
N GLU A 213 -3.22 8.53 6.00
CA GLU A 213 -4.39 9.35 6.31
C GLU A 213 -5.62 8.52 6.69
N LEU A 214 -5.90 7.45 5.93
CA LEU A 214 -7.02 6.54 6.23
C LEU A 214 -6.83 5.83 7.57
N TYR A 215 -5.60 5.36 7.84
CA TYR A 215 -5.26 4.78 9.12
C TYR A 215 -5.46 5.78 10.27
N HIS A 216 -4.98 7.01 10.11
CA HIS A 216 -5.16 8.07 11.09
C HIS A 216 -6.64 8.37 11.37
N ALA A 217 -7.44 8.55 10.33
CA ALA A 217 -8.87 8.81 10.45
C ALA A 217 -9.62 7.65 11.12
N ARG A 218 -9.22 6.39 10.82
CA ARG A 218 -9.79 5.20 11.46
C ARG A 218 -9.54 5.19 12.96
N VAL A 219 -8.30 5.44 13.37
CA VAL A 219 -7.92 5.44 14.80
C VAL A 219 -8.54 6.61 15.54
N GLU A 220 -8.61 7.79 14.93
CA GLU A 220 -9.30 8.96 15.49
C GLU A 220 -10.78 8.66 15.73
N ALA A 221 -11.48 8.11 14.73
CA ALA A 221 -12.88 7.73 14.84
C ALA A 221 -13.10 6.69 15.96
N ALA A 222 -12.26 5.66 16.02
CA ALA A 222 -12.31 4.65 17.08
C ALA A 222 -12.11 5.28 18.47
N TRP A 223 -11.18 6.23 18.60
CA TRP A 223 -10.95 6.95 19.86
C TRP A 223 -12.15 7.81 20.27
N THR A 224 -12.75 8.55 19.33
CA THR A 224 -13.96 9.34 19.60
C THR A 224 -15.11 8.45 20.05
N THR A 225 -15.32 7.31 19.40
CA THR A 225 -16.34 6.33 19.80
C THR A 225 -16.03 5.75 21.17
N TYR A 226 -14.78 5.35 21.43
CA TYR A 226 -14.33 4.85 22.73
C TYR A 226 -14.66 5.85 23.85
N ASP A 227 -14.28 7.12 23.72
CA ASP A 227 -14.49 8.12 24.77
C ASP A 227 -15.97 8.50 24.93
N ALA A 228 -16.72 8.56 23.83
CA ALA A 228 -18.17 8.82 23.86
C ALA A 228 -18.94 7.69 24.57
N LEU A 229 -18.62 6.42 24.28
CA LEU A 229 -19.24 5.27 24.93
C LEU A 229 -18.95 5.25 26.44
N TRP A 230 -17.76 5.69 26.87
CA TRP A 230 -17.44 5.86 28.28
C TRP A 230 -18.34 6.87 29.01
N ALA A 231 -18.86 7.88 28.31
CA ALA A 231 -19.80 8.85 28.88
C ALA A 231 -21.24 8.30 28.99
N VAL A 232 -21.65 7.42 28.06
CA VAL A 232 -23.03 6.89 27.98
C VAL A 232 -23.24 5.64 28.83
N LEU A 233 -22.16 5.03 29.33
CA LEU A 233 -22.14 3.78 30.11
C LEU A 233 -22.96 3.77 31.43
N ALA A 234 -23.83 4.74 31.72
CA ALA A 234 -24.43 4.98 33.04
C ALA A 234 -25.55 4.00 33.43
N ASP A 235 -26.49 3.59 32.55
CA ASP A 235 -27.74 2.99 33.06
C ASP A 235 -28.25 1.67 32.42
N GLU A 236 -27.73 1.22 31.26
CA GLU A 236 -28.26 0.04 30.56
C GLU A 236 -27.50 -1.28 30.80
N ALA A 237 -28.07 -2.40 30.32
CA ALA A 237 -27.41 -3.70 30.28
C ALA A 237 -26.16 -3.63 29.40
N LEU A 238 -25.09 -4.30 29.81
CA LEU A 238 -23.77 -4.14 29.20
C LEU A 238 -23.25 -5.43 28.54
N PRO A 239 -23.72 -5.77 27.33
CA PRO A 239 -23.15 -6.90 26.59
C PRO A 239 -21.69 -6.61 26.20
N PHE A 240 -20.93 -7.66 25.92
CA PHE A 240 -19.51 -7.62 25.58
C PHE A 240 -19.22 -6.62 24.46
N SER A 241 -20.04 -6.59 23.41
CA SER A 241 -19.88 -5.70 22.25
C SER A 241 -20.18 -4.22 22.55
N ALA A 242 -20.94 -3.92 23.60
CA ALA A 242 -21.25 -2.54 24.02
C ALA A 242 -20.18 -1.96 24.94
N ILE A 243 -19.26 -2.79 25.46
CA ILE A 243 -18.14 -2.32 26.27
C ILE A 243 -17.15 -1.61 25.34
N PRO A 244 -16.73 -0.37 25.64
CA PRO A 244 -15.78 0.38 24.83
C PRO A 244 -14.35 -0.12 25.06
N TRP A 245 -14.01 -1.27 24.51
CA TRP A 245 -12.68 -1.87 24.59
C TRP A 245 -11.61 -0.93 24.01
N PRO A 246 -10.38 -0.89 24.57
CA PRO A 246 -9.34 0.04 24.14
C PRO A 246 -8.60 -0.48 22.91
N VAL A 247 -9.33 -0.85 21.86
CA VAL A 247 -8.83 -1.37 20.58
C VAL A 247 -9.55 -0.66 19.42
N VAL A 248 -8.93 -0.63 18.24
CA VAL A 248 -9.48 0.08 17.07
C VAL A 248 -10.71 -0.62 16.51
N GLU A 249 -10.69 -1.95 16.46
CA GLU A 249 -11.79 -2.79 15.98
C GLU A 249 -12.52 -3.42 17.17
N THR A 250 -13.85 -3.40 17.17
CA THR A 250 -14.64 -3.93 18.29
C THR A 250 -14.45 -5.45 18.41
N PRO A 251 -13.85 -5.92 19.52
CA PRO A 251 -13.55 -7.34 19.69
C PRO A 251 -14.85 -8.14 19.84
N GLN A 252 -14.87 -9.34 19.29
CA GLN A 252 -15.99 -10.28 19.43
C GLN A 252 -15.81 -11.18 20.66
N GLY A 253 -14.57 -11.31 21.15
CA GLY A 253 -14.25 -12.05 22.36
C GLY A 253 -12.94 -11.62 23.02
N PRO A 254 -12.59 -12.24 24.16
CA PRO A 254 -11.39 -11.88 24.92
C PRO A 254 -10.08 -12.18 24.16
N GLU A 255 -10.09 -13.12 23.23
CA GLU A 255 -8.96 -13.48 22.35
C GLU A 255 -8.57 -12.39 21.34
N ASP A 256 -9.52 -11.56 20.91
CA ASP A 256 -9.25 -10.45 19.98
C ASP A 256 -8.52 -9.28 20.67
N ILE A 257 -8.48 -9.29 22.01
CA ILE A 257 -7.81 -8.26 22.80
C ILE A 257 -6.33 -8.63 22.94
N THR A 258 -5.53 -8.07 22.05
CA THR A 258 -4.07 -8.25 22.03
C THR A 258 -3.34 -7.01 22.57
N PRO A 259 -2.12 -7.15 23.12
CA PRO A 259 -1.34 -6.01 23.57
C PRO A 259 -1.01 -5.06 22.40
N GLU A 260 -0.85 -5.57 21.18
CA GLU A 260 -0.62 -4.78 19.96
C GLU A 260 -1.83 -3.91 19.63
N ALA A 261 -3.05 -4.46 19.67
CA ALA A 261 -4.27 -3.70 19.39
C ALA A 261 -4.51 -2.57 20.43
N ILE A 262 -4.15 -2.83 21.70
CA ILE A 262 -4.20 -1.80 22.75
C ILE A 262 -3.13 -0.71 22.51
N ARG A 263 -1.91 -1.10 22.13
CA ARG A 263 -0.84 -0.16 21.76
C ARG A 263 -1.26 0.71 20.58
N GLU A 264 -1.85 0.10 19.55
CA GLU A 264 -2.33 0.77 18.33
C GLU A 264 -3.29 1.91 18.68
N LEU A 265 -4.33 1.62 19.48
CA LEU A 265 -5.27 2.65 19.90
C LEU A 265 -4.59 3.65 20.84
N LEU A 266 -4.01 3.24 21.97
CA LEU A 266 -3.58 4.18 23.01
C LEU A 266 -2.39 5.07 22.61
N PHE A 267 -1.45 4.56 21.83
CA PHE A 267 -0.22 5.28 21.47
C PHE A 267 -0.28 6.01 20.13
N SER A 268 -1.41 5.92 19.43
CA SER A 268 -1.61 6.68 18.21
C SER A 268 -1.52 8.20 18.46
N THR A 269 -0.80 8.87 17.55
CA THR A 269 -0.71 10.34 17.48
C THR A 269 -1.99 10.97 16.92
N ALA A 270 -2.93 10.15 16.41
CA ALA A 270 -4.20 10.62 15.86
C ALA A 270 -5.14 11.25 16.89
N HIS A 271 -4.92 11.04 18.20
CA HIS A 271 -5.78 11.58 19.24
C HIS A 271 -5.00 12.09 20.45
N SER A 272 -5.70 12.79 21.36
CA SER A 272 -5.18 13.33 22.63
C SER A 272 -3.85 14.10 22.50
N PRO A 273 -3.72 15.06 21.55
CA PRO A 273 -2.46 15.78 21.34
C PRO A 273 -1.99 16.43 22.65
N GLY A 274 -0.69 16.34 22.94
CA GLY A 274 -0.08 16.88 24.16
C GLY A 274 -0.07 15.93 25.37
N GLN A 275 -0.78 14.80 25.35
CA GLN A 275 -0.67 13.79 26.41
C GLN A 275 0.47 12.80 26.13
N THR A 276 1.33 12.60 27.13
CA THR A 276 2.42 11.60 27.05
C THR A 276 1.85 10.18 27.02
N ARG A 277 2.58 9.24 26.42
CA ARG A 277 2.19 7.81 26.39
C ARG A 277 1.91 7.28 27.80
N ARG A 278 2.74 7.64 28.77
CA ARG A 278 2.61 7.24 30.19
C ARG A 278 1.31 7.75 30.83
N GLU A 279 0.91 8.99 30.56
CA GLU A 279 -0.37 9.54 31.06
C GLU A 279 -1.58 8.83 30.45
N ARG A 280 -1.53 8.51 29.15
CA ARG A 280 -2.60 7.79 28.46
C ARG A 280 -2.81 6.39 29.07
N VAL A 281 -1.72 5.66 29.34
CA VAL A 281 -1.79 4.35 30.02
C VAL A 281 -2.35 4.48 31.43
N LYS A 282 -1.87 5.45 32.23
CA LYS A 282 -2.39 5.69 33.58
C LYS A 282 -3.89 5.98 33.57
N ARG A 283 -4.37 6.82 32.64
CA ARG A 283 -5.80 7.12 32.47
C ARG A 283 -6.60 5.89 32.09
N ALA A 284 -6.07 5.04 31.20
CA ALA A 284 -6.71 3.77 30.85
C ALA A 284 -6.75 2.81 32.04
N LEU A 285 -5.66 2.66 32.81
CA LEU A 285 -5.62 1.82 34.02
C LEU A 285 -6.68 2.23 35.05
N LEU A 286 -6.91 3.53 35.24
CA LEU A 286 -7.97 4.00 36.16
C LEU A 286 -9.38 3.55 35.73
N ARG A 287 -9.62 3.37 34.42
CA ARG A 287 -10.90 2.88 33.88
C ARG A 287 -10.99 1.35 33.92
N TRP A 288 -9.89 0.66 33.63
CA TRP A 288 -9.85 -0.79 33.39
C TRP A 288 -9.38 -1.63 34.58
N HIS A 289 -8.99 -1.01 35.70
CA HIS A 289 -8.63 -1.76 36.89
C HIS A 289 -9.82 -2.62 37.38
N PRO A 290 -9.61 -3.92 37.70
CA PRO A 290 -10.70 -4.84 38.05
C PRO A 290 -11.56 -4.35 39.22
N ASP A 291 -10.94 -3.73 40.24
CA ASP A 291 -11.64 -3.09 41.37
C ASP A 291 -12.63 -1.99 40.92
N LYS A 292 -12.21 -1.14 39.98
CA LYS A 292 -13.03 -0.01 39.48
C LYS A 292 -14.08 -0.46 38.46
N PHE A 293 -13.82 -1.57 37.78
CA PHE A 293 -14.75 -2.14 36.81
C PHE A 293 -15.84 -3.02 37.45
N GLY A 294 -15.62 -3.53 38.67
CA GLY A 294 -16.52 -4.41 39.41
C GLY A 294 -18.02 -4.00 39.39
N PRO A 295 -18.37 -2.73 39.69
CA PRO A 295 -19.77 -2.28 39.61
C PRO A 295 -20.39 -2.41 38.22
N ARG A 296 -19.62 -2.19 37.15
CA ARG A 296 -20.09 -2.34 35.76
C ARG A 296 -20.24 -3.80 35.37
N LEU A 297 -19.38 -4.68 35.88
CA LEU A 297 -19.47 -6.13 35.65
C LEU A 297 -20.80 -6.72 36.17
N GLN A 298 -21.40 -6.12 37.20
CA GLN A 298 -22.70 -6.53 37.69
C GLN A 298 -23.83 -6.32 36.67
N ARG A 299 -23.65 -5.39 35.73
CA ARG A 299 -24.60 -5.04 34.66
C ARG A 299 -24.42 -5.87 33.39
N VAL A 300 -23.32 -6.62 33.30
CA VAL A 300 -23.07 -7.56 32.21
C VAL A 300 -23.99 -8.78 32.36
N PRO A 301 -24.62 -9.27 31.28
CA PRO A 301 -25.37 -10.51 31.28
C PRO A 301 -24.59 -11.65 31.93
N LYS A 302 -25.27 -12.50 32.71
CA LYS A 302 -24.62 -13.61 33.43
C LYS A 302 -23.88 -14.57 32.49
N SER A 303 -24.36 -14.73 31.25
CA SER A 303 -23.75 -15.54 30.19
C SER A 303 -22.35 -15.04 29.81
N GLU A 304 -22.17 -13.72 29.70
CA GLU A 304 -20.94 -13.10 29.19
C GLU A 304 -20.00 -12.61 30.30
N ARG A 305 -20.46 -12.62 31.55
CA ARG A 305 -19.72 -12.07 32.69
C ARG A 305 -18.32 -12.67 32.86
N LYS A 306 -18.14 -13.97 32.56
CA LYS A 306 -16.82 -14.63 32.64
C LYS A 306 -15.87 -14.10 31.58
N ASP A 307 -16.36 -13.91 30.35
CA ASP A 307 -15.55 -13.45 29.23
C ASP A 307 -15.18 -11.97 29.40
N VAL A 308 -16.14 -11.14 29.83
CA VAL A 308 -15.86 -9.74 30.18
C VAL A 308 -14.84 -9.64 31.31
N GLN A 309 -15.00 -10.42 32.38
CA GLN A 309 -14.04 -10.41 33.49
C GLN A 309 -12.64 -10.83 33.05
N ARG A 310 -12.53 -11.85 32.19
CA ARG A 310 -11.26 -12.29 31.60
C ARG A 310 -10.65 -11.19 30.75
N ALA A 311 -11.42 -10.57 29.86
CA ALA A 311 -10.98 -9.48 29.00
C ALA A 311 -10.51 -8.25 29.81
N VAL A 312 -11.26 -7.84 30.84
CA VAL A 312 -10.85 -6.74 31.75
C VAL A 312 -9.51 -7.04 32.42
N ASN A 313 -9.31 -8.27 32.89
CA ASN A 313 -8.05 -8.69 33.51
C ASN A 313 -6.89 -8.67 32.51
N LEU A 314 -7.12 -9.10 31.26
CA LEU A 314 -6.13 -9.03 30.19
C LEU A 314 -5.75 -7.57 29.88
N VAL A 315 -6.74 -6.70 29.68
CA VAL A 315 -6.50 -5.26 29.45
C VAL A 315 -5.69 -4.66 30.60
N ALA A 316 -6.08 -4.90 31.86
CA ALA A 316 -5.35 -4.38 33.01
C ALA A 316 -3.90 -4.93 33.09
N ALA A 317 -3.69 -6.21 32.79
CA ALA A 317 -2.35 -6.81 32.75
C ALA A 317 -1.48 -6.15 31.67
N TYR A 318 -1.99 -6.07 30.44
CA TYR A 318 -1.27 -5.45 29.32
C TYR A 318 -0.96 -3.99 29.58
N LEU A 319 -1.90 -3.21 30.12
CA LEU A 319 -1.66 -1.81 30.47
C LEU A 319 -0.57 -1.65 31.55
N ASN A 320 -0.49 -2.58 32.51
CA ASN A 320 0.58 -2.56 33.51
C ASN A 320 1.94 -2.88 32.88
N ASP A 321 2.00 -3.82 31.94
CA ASP A 321 3.24 -4.15 31.24
C ASP A 321 3.68 -3.00 30.32
N LEU A 322 2.74 -2.36 29.63
CA LEU A 322 3.01 -1.12 28.88
C LEU A 322 3.56 0.00 29.77
N LEU A 323 3.09 0.10 31.02
CA LEU A 323 3.58 1.13 31.94
C LEU A 323 5.01 0.85 32.43
N LYS A 324 5.42 -0.42 32.50
CA LYS A 324 6.79 -0.81 32.87
C LYS A 324 7.77 -0.52 31.73
N ASP A 325 7.32 -0.67 30.49
CA ASP A 325 8.11 -0.43 29.27
C ASP A 325 8.36 1.07 28.97
N LEU A 326 7.63 2.00 29.63
CA LEU A 326 7.63 3.45 29.35
C LEU A 326 8.35 4.31 30.40
#